data_AF-A0A3N5FLZ4-F1
#
_entry.id   AF-A0A3N5FLZ4-F1
#
_cell.length_a   1.000
_cell.length_b   1.000
_cell.length_c   1.000
_cell.angle_alpha   90.00
_cell.angle_beta   90.00
_cell.angle_gamma   90.00
#
_symmetry.space_group_name_H-M   'P 1'
#
loop_
_entity.id
_entity.type
_entity.pdbx_description
1 polymer ?
#
loop_
_entity_poly.entity_id
_entity_poly.type
_entity_poly.pdbx_seq_one_letter_code
_entity_poly.pdbx_strand_id
1 'polypeptide(L)'
;MRFRDLCAIGALCAATGVPTGALALTVTLEECDEGADFIRNAALSRDNGAKPDEFLRRLEDDLVLIQAVPPALRWFVRDEDDEAMLRVAAIDVFADPRGPHDHHRDFLAGCRATVSAAAPRPETPPVASLPPGR
;
A
#
# COMPACT_ATOMS: atom_id res chain seq x y z
N MET A 1 52.65 6.09 17.99
CA MET A 1 53.00 7.44 17.47
C MET A 1 53.89 7.29 16.26
N ARG A 2 53.38 7.59 15.06
CA ARG A 2 54.07 8.27 13.94
C ARG A 2 53.00 8.69 12.93
N PHE A 3 52.50 9.92 13.11
CA PHE A 3 51.77 10.65 12.09
C PHE A 3 52.78 11.15 11.04
N ARG A 4 52.48 10.94 9.76
CA ARG A 4 53.06 11.70 8.66
C ARG A 4 51.95 12.04 7.69
N ASP A 5 51.57 13.30 7.74
CA ASP A 5 50.70 14.00 6.80
C ASP A 5 51.27 14.04 5.38
N LEU A 6 50.35 14.38 4.47
CA LEU A 6 50.49 14.91 3.11
C LEU A 6 50.45 13.86 1.98
N CYS A 7 49.30 13.77 1.30
CA CYS A 7 49.11 14.54 0.08
C CYS A 7 47.64 14.49 -0.36
N ALA A 8 47.00 15.67 -0.42
CA ALA A 8 45.78 15.86 -1.18
C ALA A 8 46.05 15.61 -2.66
N ILE A 9 45.13 14.93 -3.35
CA ILE A 9 44.63 15.21 -4.71
C ILE A 9 43.41 14.30 -4.92
N GLY A 10 42.37 14.88 -5.50
CA GLY A 10 41.01 14.38 -5.45
C GLY A 10 40.76 13.07 -6.18
N ALA A 11 39.78 12.36 -5.64
CA ALA A 11 38.79 11.62 -6.42
C ALA A 11 37.50 11.67 -5.60
N LEU A 12 36.71 12.73 -5.79
CA LEU A 12 35.31 12.73 -5.39
C LEU A 12 34.63 11.71 -6.31
N CYS A 13 34.66 10.44 -5.93
CA CYS A 13 33.75 9.44 -6.47
C CYS A 13 32.35 9.85 -6.00
N ALA A 14 31.72 10.75 -6.75
CA ALA A 14 30.29 10.94 -6.70
C ALA A 14 29.68 9.58 -7.03
N ALA A 15 29.33 8.83 -5.99
CA ALA A 15 28.47 7.68 -6.11
C ALA A 15 27.15 8.21 -6.66
N THR A 16 27.01 8.20 -7.99
CA THR A 16 25.71 8.28 -8.64
C THR A 16 25.01 6.99 -8.28
N GLY A 17 24.41 6.97 -7.08
CA GLY A 17 23.40 5.98 -6.73
C GLY A 17 22.35 6.10 -7.82
N VAL A 18 22.30 5.10 -8.69
CA VAL A 18 21.15 4.92 -9.57
C VAL A 18 19.97 4.87 -8.61
N PRO A 19 18.98 5.77 -8.73
CA PRO A 19 17.74 5.56 -8.02
C PRO A 19 17.21 4.25 -8.61
N THR A 20 17.40 3.14 -7.89
CA THR A 20 16.49 2.01 -7.98
C THR A 20 15.15 2.62 -7.62
N GLY A 21 14.43 3.09 -8.64
CA GLY A 21 13.01 3.36 -8.53
C GLY A 21 12.42 2.05 -8.07
N ALA A 22 12.17 1.95 -6.76
CA ALA A 22 11.26 0.96 -6.25
C ALA A 22 9.99 1.21 -7.06
N LEU A 23 9.66 0.28 -7.95
CA LEU A 23 8.31 0.19 -8.47
C LEU A 23 7.48 0.07 -7.20
N ALA A 24 6.82 1.15 -6.79
CA ALA A 24 5.85 1.10 -5.73
C ALA A 24 4.80 0.13 -6.24
N LEU A 25 4.81 -1.09 -5.71
CA LEU A 25 3.82 -2.10 -6.02
C LEU A 25 2.58 -1.68 -5.27
N THR A 26 1.84 -0.74 -5.86
CA THR A 26 0.65 -0.17 -5.25
C THR A 26 -0.55 -1.05 -5.55
N VAL A 27 -1.42 -1.21 -4.56
CA VAL A 27 -2.80 -1.66 -4.77
C VAL A 27 -3.44 -0.83 -5.88
N THR A 28 -4.11 -1.51 -6.80
CA THR A 28 -4.85 -0.88 -7.90
C THR A 28 -6.26 -0.47 -7.47
N LEU A 29 -6.92 0.39 -8.25
CA LEU A 29 -8.32 0.74 -7.99
C LEU A 29 -9.27 -0.47 -8.10
N GLU A 30 -8.95 -1.41 -8.98
CA GLU A 30 -9.68 -2.68 -9.11
C GLU A 30 -9.49 -3.55 -7.86
N GLU A 31 -8.26 -3.69 -7.36
CA GLU A 31 -8.00 -4.38 -6.10
C GLU A 31 -8.67 -3.70 -4.90
N CYS A 32 -8.87 -2.37 -4.92
CA CYS A 32 -9.70 -1.72 -3.89
C CYS A 32 -11.17 -2.16 -3.94
N ASP A 33 -11.74 -2.32 -5.14
CA ASP A 33 -13.10 -2.83 -5.30
C ASP A 33 -13.19 -4.30 -4.84
N GLU A 34 -12.24 -5.14 -5.23
CA GLU A 34 -12.17 -6.53 -4.80
C GLU A 34 -11.95 -6.68 -3.27
N GLY A 35 -11.11 -5.83 -2.68
CA GLY A 35 -10.90 -5.80 -1.25
C GLY A 35 -12.16 -5.37 -0.50
N ALA A 36 -12.91 -4.39 -1.02
CA ALA A 36 -14.20 -4.00 -0.46
C ALA A 36 -15.23 -5.15 -0.55
N ASP A 37 -15.23 -5.89 -1.65
CA ASP A 37 -16.02 -7.11 -1.84
C ASP A 37 -15.64 -8.20 -0.83
N PHE A 38 -14.36 -8.40 -0.57
CA PHE A 38 -13.88 -9.32 0.46
C PHE A 38 -14.40 -8.93 1.85
N ILE A 39 -14.31 -7.65 2.23
CA ILE A 39 -14.81 -7.17 3.53
C ILE A 39 -16.33 -7.27 3.63
N ARG A 40 -17.07 -7.00 2.54
CA ARG A 40 -18.52 -7.26 2.48
C ARG A 40 -18.83 -8.73 2.74
N ASN A 41 -18.08 -9.63 2.11
CA ASN A 41 -18.29 -11.07 2.26
C ASN A 41 -17.89 -11.57 3.65
N ALA A 42 -16.91 -10.94 4.30
CA ALA A 42 -16.61 -11.18 5.72
C ALA A 42 -17.82 -10.84 6.61
N ALA A 43 -18.46 -9.68 6.38
CA ALA A 43 -19.67 -9.29 7.10
C ALA A 43 -20.85 -10.25 6.82
N LEU A 44 -21.04 -10.68 5.57
CA LEU A 44 -22.04 -11.71 5.23
C LEU A 44 -21.73 -13.04 5.92
N SER A 45 -20.46 -13.43 6.02
CA SER A 45 -20.06 -14.67 6.69
C SER A 45 -20.34 -14.61 8.19
N ARG A 46 -20.04 -13.48 8.84
CA ARG A 46 -20.43 -13.20 10.24
C ARG A 46 -21.94 -13.32 10.42
N ASP A 47 -22.73 -12.68 9.56
CA ASP A 47 -24.20 -12.70 9.64
C ASP A 47 -24.77 -14.12 9.45
N ASN A 48 -24.04 -14.97 8.71
CA ASN A 48 -24.35 -16.40 8.53
C ASN A 48 -23.73 -17.31 9.61
N GLY A 49 -23.18 -16.74 10.70
CA GLY A 49 -22.77 -17.49 11.88
C GLY A 49 -21.28 -17.82 11.98
N ALA A 50 -20.43 -17.32 11.09
CA ALA A 50 -18.98 -17.46 11.21
C ALA A 50 -18.49 -16.88 12.55
N LYS A 51 -17.59 -17.61 13.23
CA LYS A 51 -17.02 -17.17 14.50
C LYS A 51 -15.79 -16.28 14.28
N PRO A 52 -15.65 -15.18 15.05
CA PRO A 52 -14.51 -14.25 14.88
C PRO A 52 -13.17 -14.97 14.99
N ASP A 53 -12.97 -15.79 16.02
CA ASP A 53 -11.71 -16.51 16.25
C ASP A 53 -11.35 -17.53 15.17
N GLU A 54 -12.34 -18.02 14.43
CA GLU A 54 -12.12 -18.95 13.32
C GLU A 54 -11.79 -18.17 12.05
N PHE A 55 -12.60 -17.16 11.73
CA PHE A 55 -12.41 -16.32 10.55
C PHE A 55 -11.06 -15.59 10.59
N LEU A 56 -10.77 -14.90 11.71
CA LEU A 56 -9.56 -14.09 11.84
C LEU A 56 -8.30 -14.97 11.87
N ARG A 57 -8.35 -16.13 12.52
CA ARG A 57 -7.21 -17.07 12.48
C ARG A 57 -6.93 -17.56 11.05
N ARG A 58 -7.98 -17.92 10.31
CA ARG A 58 -7.86 -18.35 8.91
C ARG A 58 -7.25 -17.24 8.05
N LEU A 59 -7.70 -16.00 8.25
CA LEU A 59 -7.14 -14.82 7.59
C LEU A 59 -5.65 -14.65 7.91
N GLU A 60 -5.27 -14.70 9.19
CA GLU A 60 -3.85 -14.60 9.59
C GLU A 60 -2.99 -15.72 8.97
N ASP A 61 -3.48 -16.95 8.95
CA ASP A 61 -2.78 -18.07 8.31
C ASP A 61 -2.57 -17.81 6.80
N ASP A 62 -3.58 -17.27 6.11
CA ASP A 62 -3.50 -16.93 4.68
C ASP A 62 -2.55 -15.74 4.42
N LEU A 63 -2.54 -14.74 5.30
CA LEU A 63 -1.59 -13.60 5.23
C LEU A 63 -0.14 -14.05 5.45
N VAL A 64 0.11 -14.95 6.39
CA VAL A 64 1.45 -15.53 6.57
C VAL A 64 1.86 -16.36 5.35
N LEU A 65 0.94 -17.15 4.80
CA LEU A 65 1.23 -18.02 3.66
C LEU A 65 1.56 -17.21 2.39
N ILE A 66 0.82 -16.13 2.13
CA ILE A 66 1.00 -15.33 0.91
C ILE A 66 2.32 -14.56 0.90
N GLN A 67 2.99 -14.37 2.05
CA GLN A 67 4.31 -13.73 2.11
C GLN A 67 5.39 -14.51 1.35
N ALA A 68 5.22 -15.82 1.15
CA ALA A 68 6.13 -16.62 0.32
C ALA A 68 6.02 -16.29 -1.19
N VAL A 69 4.91 -15.68 -1.62
CA VAL A 69 4.68 -15.25 -3.01
C VAL A 69 5.36 -13.90 -3.23
N PRO A 70 6.01 -13.64 -4.38
CA PRO A 70 6.56 -12.31 -4.69
C PRO A 70 5.48 -11.22 -4.61
N PRO A 71 5.76 -10.02 -4.05
CA PRO A 71 4.76 -8.95 -3.89
C PRO A 71 3.99 -8.61 -5.16
N ALA A 72 4.65 -8.60 -6.33
CA ALA A 72 4.02 -8.32 -7.62
C ALA A 72 2.96 -9.38 -8.06
N LEU A 73 2.92 -10.54 -7.41
CA LEU A 73 1.97 -11.62 -7.67
C LEU A 73 0.95 -11.82 -6.54
N ARG A 74 1.07 -11.10 -5.43
CA ARG A 74 0.09 -11.16 -4.34
C ARG A 74 -1.14 -10.36 -4.73
N TRP A 75 -2.32 -10.87 -4.40
CA TRP A 75 -3.54 -10.08 -4.46
C TRP A 75 -3.60 -9.16 -3.25
N PHE A 76 -3.83 -7.87 -3.50
CA PHE A 76 -4.03 -6.81 -2.50
C PHE A 76 -2.86 -6.54 -1.54
N VAL A 77 -2.35 -7.54 -0.82
CA VAL A 77 -1.34 -7.42 0.23
C VAL A 77 0.06 -7.33 -0.37
N ARG A 78 0.43 -6.17 -0.94
CA ARG A 78 1.73 -5.95 -1.59
C ARG A 78 2.81 -5.67 -0.55
N ASP A 79 2.46 -4.92 0.48
CA ASP A 79 3.34 -4.56 1.59
C ASP A 79 2.63 -4.65 2.96
N GLU A 80 3.30 -4.19 4.01
CA GLU A 80 2.81 -4.22 5.40
C GLU A 80 1.64 -3.26 5.63
N ASP A 81 1.55 -2.16 4.87
CA ASP A 81 0.48 -1.18 5.01
C ASP A 81 -0.82 -1.73 4.41
N ASP A 82 -0.73 -2.40 3.25
CA ASP A 82 -1.86 -3.12 2.65
C ASP A 82 -2.36 -4.26 3.56
N GLU A 83 -1.43 -5.02 4.15
CA GLU A 83 -1.74 -6.09 5.10
C GLU A 83 -2.51 -5.54 6.32
N ALA A 84 -1.99 -4.45 6.90
CA ALA A 84 -2.60 -3.80 8.06
C ALA A 84 -3.99 -3.26 7.72
N MET A 85 -4.17 -2.65 6.56
CA MET A 85 -5.46 -2.14 6.11
C MET A 85 -6.50 -3.27 5.99
N LEU A 86 -6.16 -4.39 5.35
CA LEU A 86 -7.07 -5.52 5.20
C LEU A 86 -7.39 -6.18 6.55
N ARG A 87 -6.37 -6.40 7.38
CA ARG A 87 -6.49 -7.01 8.71
C ARG A 87 -7.40 -6.19 9.62
N VAL A 88 -7.16 -4.87 9.73
CA VAL A 88 -7.95 -3.99 10.59
C VAL A 88 -9.42 -3.97 10.14
N ALA A 89 -9.68 -3.91 8.84
CA ALA A 89 -11.05 -3.95 8.33
C ALA A 89 -11.75 -5.28 8.63
N ALA A 90 -11.06 -6.42 8.49
CA ALA A 90 -11.61 -7.72 8.85
C ALA A 90 -11.90 -7.84 10.34
N ILE A 91 -11.06 -7.26 11.20
CA ILE A 91 -11.30 -7.19 12.66
C ILE A 91 -12.53 -6.33 12.94
N ASP A 92 -12.65 -5.16 12.30
CA ASP A 92 -13.76 -4.22 12.49
C ASP A 92 -15.12 -4.86 12.15
N VAL A 93 -15.17 -5.73 11.14
CA VAL A 93 -16.37 -6.51 10.80
C VAL A 93 -16.95 -7.24 12.02
N PHE A 94 -16.12 -7.79 12.90
CA PHE A 94 -16.60 -8.51 14.09
C PHE A 94 -16.67 -7.62 15.33
N ALA A 95 -15.81 -6.61 15.44
CA ALA A 95 -15.72 -5.74 16.61
C ALA A 95 -16.82 -4.67 16.66
N ASP A 96 -17.21 -4.11 15.49
CA ASP A 96 -18.30 -3.15 15.33
C ASP A 96 -19.28 -3.63 14.25
N PRO A 97 -20.28 -4.46 14.62
CA PRO A 97 -21.15 -5.11 13.65
C PRO A 97 -22.13 -4.14 12.95
N ARG A 98 -21.67 -3.54 11.86
CA ARG A 98 -22.47 -2.78 10.90
C ARG A 98 -22.93 -3.65 9.72
N GLY A 99 -23.80 -3.11 8.87
CA GLY A 99 -24.30 -3.81 7.69
C GLY A 99 -23.18 -4.09 6.67
N PRO A 100 -23.26 -5.19 5.88
CA PRO A 100 -22.23 -5.53 4.89
C PRO A 100 -21.90 -4.41 3.90
N HIS A 101 -22.91 -3.64 3.48
CA HIS A 101 -22.73 -2.50 2.57
C HIS A 101 -21.99 -1.32 3.24
N ASP A 102 -22.16 -1.12 4.55
CA ASP A 102 -21.44 -0.07 5.27
C ASP A 102 -19.94 -0.42 5.37
N HIS A 103 -19.64 -1.67 5.75
CA HIS A 103 -18.27 -2.20 5.76
C HIS A 103 -17.58 -2.10 4.39
N HIS A 104 -18.30 -2.48 3.32
CA HIS A 104 -17.84 -2.31 1.93
C HIS A 104 -17.52 -0.85 1.58
N ARG A 105 -18.48 0.06 1.79
CA ARG A 105 -18.34 1.48 1.44
C ARG A 105 -17.15 2.11 2.14
N ASP A 106 -17.01 1.85 3.43
CA ASP A 106 -15.99 2.51 4.26
C ASP A 106 -14.59 2.00 3.90
N PHE A 107 -14.43 0.69 3.66
CA PHE A 107 -13.18 0.13 3.16
C PHE A 107 -12.80 0.71 1.80
N LEU A 108 -13.76 0.74 0.85
CA LEU A 108 -13.51 1.23 -0.50
C LEU A 108 -13.07 2.69 -0.51
N ALA A 109 -13.74 3.53 0.29
CA ALA A 109 -13.40 4.94 0.43
C ALA A 109 -11.97 5.12 0.99
N GLY A 110 -11.61 4.35 2.03
CA GLY A 110 -10.26 4.37 2.60
C GLY A 110 -9.19 3.93 1.63
N CYS A 111 -9.38 2.77 0.98
CA CYS A 111 -8.42 2.21 0.03
C CYS A 111 -8.15 3.16 -1.15
N ARG A 112 -9.21 3.72 -1.77
CA ARG A 112 -9.06 4.65 -2.90
C ARG A 112 -8.36 5.95 -2.50
N ALA A 113 -8.55 6.42 -1.27
CA ALA A 113 -7.85 7.59 -0.76
C ALA A 113 -6.34 7.33 -0.64
N THR A 114 -5.95 6.15 -0.13
CA THR A 114 -4.55 5.71 -0.06
C THR A 114 -3.91 5.61 -1.43
N VAL A 115 -4.55 4.91 -2.38
CA VAL A 115 -4.04 4.75 -3.76
C VAL A 115 -3.88 6.11 -4.46
N SER A 116 -4.84 7.02 -4.27
CA SER A 116 -4.78 8.36 -4.87
C SER A 116 -3.66 9.23 -4.28
N ALA A 117 -3.35 9.07 -2.99
CA ALA A 117 -2.27 9.77 -2.32
C ALA A 117 -0.88 9.24 -2.74
N ALA A 118 -0.79 7.96 -3.09
CA ALA A 118 0.45 7.32 -3.55
C ALA A 118 0.78 7.60 -5.03
N ALA A 119 -0.20 8.05 -5.83
CA ALA A 119 0.00 8.33 -7.25
C ALA A 119 1.01 9.49 -7.45
N PRO A 120 1.99 9.35 -8.37
CA PRO A 120 2.91 10.43 -8.68
C PRO A 120 2.13 11.65 -9.18
N ARG A 121 2.36 12.82 -8.56
CA ARG A 121 1.74 14.07 -9.01
C ARG A 121 2.16 14.35 -10.46
N PRO A 122 1.24 14.74 -11.36
CA PRO A 122 1.64 15.19 -12.68
C PRO A 122 2.59 16.38 -12.54
N GLU A 123 3.79 16.25 -13.09
CA GLU A 123 4.77 17.33 -13.14
C GLU A 123 4.13 18.49 -13.90
N THR A 124 3.95 19.63 -13.24
CA THR A 124 3.38 20.81 -13.89
C THR A 124 4.37 21.25 -14.97
N PRO A 125 4.01 21.24 -16.27
CA PRO A 125 4.94 21.69 -17.29
C PRO A 125 5.33 23.15 -17.00
N PRO A 126 6.60 23.53 -17.19
CA PRO A 126 7.02 24.91 -16.97
C PRO A 126 6.17 25.82 -17.85
N VAL A 127 5.46 26.77 -17.21
CA VAL A 127 4.69 27.79 -17.91
C VAL A 127 5.67 28.54 -18.81
N ALA A 128 5.55 28.34 -20.13
CA ALA A 128 6.32 29.09 -21.11
C ALA A 128 6.04 30.58 -20.87
N SER A 129 7.05 31.30 -20.40
CA SER A 129 6.97 32.74 -20.23
C SER A 129 6.77 33.36 -21.62
N LEU A 130 5.60 33.95 -21.86
CA LEU A 130 5.35 34.72 -23.07
C LEU A 130 6.39 35.85 -23.16
N PRO A 131 7.08 36.05 -24.30
CA PRO A 131 7.93 37.21 -24.45
C PRO A 131 7.07 38.49 -24.43
N PRO A 132 7.56 39.61 -23.86
CA PRO A 132 6.84 40.87 -23.89
C PRO A 132 6.61 41.29 -25.35
N GLY A 133 5.35 41.53 -25.69
CA GLY A 133 4.92 42.04 -26.98
C GLY A 133 5.56 43.40 -27.29
N ARG A 134 5.89 43.59 -28.57
CA ARG A 134 6.43 44.84 -29.12
C ARG A 134 5.39 45.96 -29.15
#